data_AF-A0A242N8X5-F1
#
_entry.id   AF-A0A242N8X5-F1
#
_cell.length_a   1.000
_cell.length_b   1.000
_cell.length_c   1.000
_cell.angle_alpha   90.00
_cell.angle_beta   90.00
_cell.angle_gamma   90.00
#
_symmetry.space_group_name_H-M   'P 1'
#
loop_
_entity.id
_entity.type
_entity.pdbx_description
1 polymer ?
#
loop_
_entity_poly.entity_id
_entity_poly.type
_entity_poly.pdbx_seq_one_letter_code
_entity_poly.pdbx_strand_id
1 'polypeptide(L)'
;MQTFGAYKSFGFQTAIDDFGAGYSGLTVLADFQPDLIKLDMALVRGVDTDSVRQRIVGGVPRICSDLGIRVIAEGIETVGERDFLSTNGVTWMQGYLYAKPALKEIPPISYAD
;
A
#
# COMPACT_ATOMS: atom_id res chain seq x y z
N MET A 1 -3.62 -14.81 -13.86
CA MET A 1 -2.39 -14.27 -14.50
C MET A 1 -2.60 -13.84 -15.96
N GLN A 2 -3.30 -14.61 -16.81
CA GLN A 2 -3.51 -14.24 -18.22
C GLN A 2 -4.16 -12.85 -18.41
N THR A 3 -5.16 -12.49 -17.58
CA THR A 3 -5.79 -11.16 -17.59
C THR A 3 -4.80 -10.04 -17.29
N PHE A 4 -3.97 -10.20 -16.24
CA PHE A 4 -2.93 -9.22 -15.89
C PHE A 4 -1.89 -9.09 -17.01
N GLY A 5 -1.48 -10.19 -17.63
CA GLY A 5 -0.59 -10.18 -18.79
C GLY A 5 -1.19 -9.43 -19.99
N ALA A 6 -2.48 -9.62 -20.26
CA ALA A 6 -3.18 -8.86 -21.30
C ALA A 6 -3.22 -7.36 -20.98
N TYR A 7 -3.54 -6.98 -19.74
CA TYR A 7 -3.59 -5.56 -19.34
C TYR A 7 -2.22 -4.90 -19.48
N LYS A 8 -1.16 -5.62 -19.11
CA LYS A 8 0.22 -5.15 -19.29
C LYS A 8 0.59 -4.99 -20.76
N SER A 9 0.12 -5.87 -21.65
CA SER A 9 0.32 -5.73 -23.10
C SER A 9 -0.36 -4.49 -23.71
N PHE A 10 -1.41 -3.97 -23.06
CA PHE A 10 -2.05 -2.70 -23.43
C PHE A 10 -1.40 -1.47 -22.76
N GLY A 11 -0.35 -1.66 -21.97
CA GLY A 11 0.36 -0.58 -21.27
C GLY A 11 -0.30 -0.13 -19.96
N PHE A 12 -1.28 -0.87 -19.45
CA PHE A 12 -1.85 -0.60 -18.12
C PHE A 12 -0.90 -1.03 -17.01
N GLN A 13 -0.87 -0.26 -15.93
CA GLN A 13 -0.29 -0.69 -14.66
C GLN A 13 -1.28 -1.57 -13.91
N THR A 14 -0.73 -2.48 -13.12
CA THR A 14 -1.49 -3.46 -12.36
C THR A 14 -1.19 -3.33 -10.88
N ALA A 15 -2.24 -3.42 -10.06
CA ALA A 15 -2.14 -3.39 -8.60
C ALA A 15 -2.86 -4.59 -8.00
N ILE A 16 -2.31 -5.13 -6.90
CA ILE A 16 -3.07 -6.00 -5.99
C ILE A 16 -3.67 -5.12 -4.90
N ASP A 17 -4.99 -5.17 -4.76
CA ASP A 17 -5.72 -4.47 -3.71
C ASP A 17 -5.82 -5.32 -2.42
N ASP A 18 -6.01 -4.66 -1.28
CA ASP A 18 -6.12 -5.27 0.05
C ASP A 18 -4.98 -6.25 0.38
N PHE A 19 -3.73 -5.90 0.03
CA PHE A 19 -2.56 -6.74 0.28
C PHE A 19 -2.34 -6.88 1.80
N GLY A 20 -2.39 -8.11 2.29
CA GLY A 20 -2.35 -8.45 3.71
C GLY A 20 -3.69 -8.85 4.31
N ALA A 21 -4.80 -8.65 3.59
CA ALA A 21 -6.12 -9.14 3.97
C ALA A 21 -6.41 -10.52 3.33
N GLY A 22 -6.76 -11.51 4.15
CA GLY A 22 -7.23 -12.81 3.68
C GLY A 22 -6.25 -13.55 2.76
N TYR A 23 -6.66 -13.81 1.51
CA TYR A 23 -5.89 -14.59 0.52
C TYR A 23 -4.83 -13.77 -0.25
N SER A 24 -4.85 -12.44 -0.14
CA SER A 24 -3.89 -11.55 -0.82
C SER A 24 -2.65 -11.36 0.05
N GLY A 25 -1.55 -12.04 -0.27
CA GLY A 25 -0.33 -11.97 0.54
C GLY A 25 0.92 -12.43 -0.22
N LEU A 26 1.97 -12.79 0.53
CA LEU A 26 3.28 -13.13 -0.02
C LEU A 26 3.25 -14.28 -1.04
N THR A 27 2.33 -15.24 -0.89
CA THR A 27 2.17 -16.34 -1.85
C THR A 27 1.81 -15.83 -3.24
N VAL A 28 0.98 -14.78 -3.34
CA VAL A 28 0.63 -14.18 -4.64
C VAL A 28 1.87 -13.56 -5.28
N LEU A 29 2.75 -12.92 -4.50
CA LEU A 29 3.99 -12.32 -5.00
C LEU A 29 5.02 -13.37 -5.44
N ALA A 30 4.93 -14.61 -4.97
CA ALA A 30 5.78 -15.70 -5.47
C ALA A 30 5.37 -16.10 -6.90
N ASP A 31 4.07 -16.08 -7.19
CA ASP A 31 3.55 -16.48 -8.50
C ASP A 31 3.49 -15.32 -9.49
N PHE A 32 3.23 -14.09 -9.02
CA PHE A 32 2.97 -12.92 -9.87
C PHE A 32 3.44 -11.61 -9.23
N GLN A 33 4.22 -10.81 -9.99
CA GLN A 33 4.70 -9.50 -9.55
C GLN A 33 3.92 -8.37 -10.26
N PRO A 34 2.96 -7.71 -9.58
CA PRO A 34 2.27 -6.53 -10.12
C PRO A 34 3.22 -5.32 -10.17
N ASP A 35 2.78 -4.23 -10.80
CA ASP A 35 3.52 -2.97 -10.75
C ASP A 35 3.39 -2.31 -9.36
N LEU A 36 2.25 -2.51 -8.69
CA LEU A 36 1.96 -1.97 -7.37
C LEU A 36 1.27 -2.97 -6.44
N ILE A 37 1.40 -2.77 -5.13
CA ILE A 37 0.49 -3.34 -4.13
C ILE A 37 -0.12 -2.21 -3.30
N LYS A 38 -1.35 -2.42 -2.84
CA LYS A 38 -2.04 -1.55 -1.88
C LYS A 38 -2.08 -2.28 -0.54
N LEU A 39 -1.27 -1.84 0.42
CA LEU A 39 -1.17 -2.43 1.75
C LEU A 39 -2.42 -2.11 2.53
N ASP A 40 -3.13 -3.15 2.96
CA ASP A 40 -4.44 -3.05 3.59
C ASP A 40 -4.42 -2.24 4.90
N MET A 41 -5.51 -1.52 5.15
CA MET A 41 -5.64 -0.64 6.31
C MET A 41 -5.62 -1.41 7.65
N ALA A 42 -5.99 -2.70 7.70
CA ALA A 42 -5.92 -3.47 8.94
C ALA A 42 -4.47 -3.72 9.39
N LEU A 43 -3.53 -3.72 8.43
CA LEU A 43 -2.09 -3.74 8.70
C LEU A 43 -1.53 -2.35 8.97
N VAL A 44 -2.15 -1.29 8.48
CA VAL A 44 -1.68 0.10 8.71
C VAL A 44 -2.18 0.67 10.04
N ARG A 45 -3.41 0.36 10.43
CA ARG A 45 -4.08 0.97 11.60
C ARG A 45 -3.28 0.77 12.88
N GLY A 46 -2.87 1.87 13.51
CA GLY A 46 -2.12 1.88 14.77
C GLY A 46 -0.73 1.24 14.69
N VAL A 47 -0.14 1.13 13.50
CA VAL A 47 1.17 0.49 13.30
C VAL A 47 2.29 1.20 14.08
N ASP A 48 2.17 2.49 14.36
CA ASP A 48 3.12 3.26 15.14
C ASP A 48 3.23 2.83 16.62
N THR A 49 2.24 2.08 17.13
CA THR A 49 2.19 1.65 18.54
C THR A 49 2.18 0.13 18.74
N ASP A 50 2.01 -0.66 17.67
CA ASP A 50 1.95 -2.12 17.74
C ASP A 50 3.23 -2.77 17.22
N SER A 51 4.10 -3.22 18.14
CA SER A 51 5.40 -3.81 17.80
C SER A 51 5.34 -5.05 16.89
N VAL A 52 4.24 -5.83 16.90
CA VAL A 52 4.07 -6.98 16.01
C VAL A 52 3.76 -6.49 14.61
N ARG A 53 2.80 -5.56 14.49
CA ARG A 53 2.44 -4.92 13.23
C ARG A 53 3.63 -4.19 12.61
N GLN A 54 4.45 -3.50 13.42
CA GLN A 54 5.69 -2.87 12.96
C GLN A 54 6.66 -3.85 12.29
N ARG A 55 6.86 -5.02 12.89
CA ARG A 55 7.77 -6.04 12.35
C ARG A 55 7.24 -6.63 11.05
N ILE A 56 5.93 -6.88 10.98
CA ILE A 56 5.29 -7.41 9.77
C ILE A 56 5.34 -6.38 8.65
N VAL A 57 4.82 -5.17 8.90
CA VAL A 57 4.72 -4.10 7.91
C VAL A 57 6.09 -3.58 7.50
N GLY A 58 7.04 -3.43 8.41
CA GLY A 58 8.39 -2.95 8.10
C GLY A 58 9.17 -3.85 7.15
N GLY A 59 8.84 -5.15 7.08
CA GLY A 59 9.46 -6.08 6.14
C GLY A 59 8.91 -6.00 4.71
N VAL A 60 7.64 -5.61 4.56
CA VAL A 60 6.93 -5.62 3.26
C VAL A 60 7.57 -4.68 2.22
N PRO A 61 7.90 -3.41 2.54
CA PRO A 61 8.52 -2.49 1.58
C PRO A 61 9.83 -3.02 1.00
N ARG A 62 10.64 -3.72 1.81
CA ARG A 62 11.89 -4.30 1.36
C ARG A 62 11.67 -5.43 0.35
N ILE A 63 10.77 -6.36 0.66
CA ILE A 63 10.41 -7.45 -0.27
C ILE A 63 9.89 -6.86 -1.59
N CYS A 64 9.01 -5.87 -1.51
CA CYS A 64 8.45 -5.23 -2.71
C CYS A 64 9.53 -4.51 -3.52
N SER A 65 10.43 -3.78 -2.87
CA SER A 65 11.56 -3.12 -3.53
C SER A 65 12.45 -4.11 -4.27
N ASP A 66 12.79 -5.24 -3.64
CA ASP A 66 13.64 -6.28 -4.25
C ASP A 66 12.95 -6.93 -5.47
N LEU A 67 11.61 -6.94 -5.50
CA LEU A 67 10.80 -7.44 -6.61
C LEU A 67 10.44 -6.36 -7.65
N GLY A 68 10.88 -5.11 -7.47
CA GLY A 68 10.53 -3.98 -8.34
C GLY A 68 9.05 -3.55 -8.24
N ILE A 69 8.39 -3.86 -7.13
CA ILE A 69 6.98 -3.59 -6.85
C ILE A 69 6.87 -2.32 -5.99
N ARG A 70 5.99 -1.39 -6.37
CA ARG A 70 5.71 -0.20 -5.57
C ARG A 70 4.66 -0.48 -4.49
N VAL A 71 4.88 0.03 -3.28
CA VAL A 71 3.91 -0.06 -2.18
C VAL A 71 3.12 1.24 -2.06
N ILE A 72 1.79 1.14 -2.02
CA ILE A 72 0.88 2.19 -1.57
C ILE A 72 0.33 1.75 -0.21
N ALA A 73 0.51 2.54 0.86
CA ALA A 73 -0.16 2.25 2.13
C ALA A 73 -1.54 2.92 2.19
N GLU A 74 -2.58 2.15 2.53
CA GLU A 74 -3.95 2.62 2.56
C GLU A 74 -4.51 2.82 3.98
N GLY A 75 -5.52 3.68 4.07
CA GLY A 75 -6.24 3.94 5.32
C GLY A 75 -5.45 4.76 6.34
N ILE A 76 -4.47 5.56 5.90
CA ILE A 76 -3.72 6.45 6.80
C ILE A 76 -4.65 7.49 7.41
N GLU A 77 -4.74 7.53 8.74
CA GLU A 77 -5.56 8.52 9.46
C GLU A 77 -4.76 9.33 10.47
N THR A 78 -3.58 8.87 10.88
CA THR A 78 -2.75 9.59 11.87
C THR A 78 -1.35 9.89 11.35
N VAL A 79 -0.75 10.95 11.90
CA VAL A 79 0.65 11.32 11.63
C VAL A 79 1.60 10.20 12.05
N GLY A 80 1.32 9.50 13.16
CA GLY A 80 2.13 8.36 13.61
C GLY A 80 2.18 7.23 12.57
N GLU A 81 1.03 6.86 12.00
CA GLU A 81 0.96 5.85 10.94
C GLU A 81 1.77 6.26 9.70
N ARG A 82 1.62 7.51 9.25
CA ARG A 82 2.41 8.09 8.16
C ARG A 82 3.90 8.00 8.45
N ASP A 83 4.33 8.49 9.60
CA ASP A 83 5.76 8.64 9.94
C ASP A 83 6.44 7.28 10.06
N PHE A 84 5.76 6.29 10.66
CA PHE A 84 6.24 4.93 10.69
C PHE A 84 6.45 4.37 9.28
N LEU A 85 5.45 4.49 8.41
CA LEU A 85 5.52 3.96 7.04
C LEU A 85 6.58 4.68 6.19
N SER A 86 6.68 6.00 6.32
CA SER A 86 7.69 6.82 5.65
C SER A 86 9.11 6.41 6.07
N THR A 87 9.33 6.21 7.37
CA THR A 87 10.62 5.76 7.91
C THR A 87 11.00 4.37 7.39
N ASN A 88 10.01 3.53 7.08
CA ASN A 88 10.20 2.19 6.49
C ASN A 88 10.20 2.20 4.94
N GLY A 89 10.31 3.36 4.31
CA GLY A 89 10.51 3.49 2.86
C GLY A 89 9.23 3.48 2.01
N VAL A 90 8.05 3.52 2.62
CA VAL A 90 6.79 3.70 1.88
C VAL A 90 6.60 5.17 1.55
N THR A 91 6.57 5.50 0.26
CA THR A 91 6.45 6.89 -0.22
C THR A 91 5.08 7.22 -0.81
N TRP A 92 4.28 6.20 -1.16
CA TRP A 92 2.94 6.39 -1.71
C TRP A 92 1.92 6.03 -0.64
N MET A 93 1.02 6.95 -0.35
CA MET A 93 0.08 6.82 0.77
C MET A 93 -1.29 7.36 0.40
N GLN A 94 -2.33 6.69 0.88
CA GLN A 94 -3.72 7.06 0.70
C GLN A 94 -4.44 6.95 2.04
N GLY A 95 -5.24 7.96 2.39
CA GLY A 95 -6.03 7.92 3.62
C GLY A 95 -6.59 9.28 4.01
N TYR A 96 -7.47 9.28 5.01
CA TYR A 96 -8.18 10.47 5.46
C TYR A 96 -7.29 11.52 6.11
N LEU A 97 -6.06 11.17 6.51
CA LEU A 97 -5.05 12.15 6.90
C LEU A 97 -4.78 13.16 5.77
N TYR A 98 -4.78 12.69 4.53
CA TYR A 98 -4.53 13.51 3.34
C TYR A 98 -5.83 14.07 2.76
N ALA A 99 -6.79 13.21 2.45
CA ALA A 99 -8.04 13.61 1.85
C ALA A 99 -9.10 12.54 2.07
N LYS A 100 -10.34 12.97 2.32
CA LYS A 100 -11.51 12.08 2.24
C LYS A 100 -11.98 11.99 0.79
N PRO A 101 -12.57 10.87 0.36
CA PRO A 101 -13.26 10.77 -0.91
C PRO A 101 -14.28 11.89 -1.06
N ALA A 102 -14.33 12.49 -2.24
CA ALA A 102 -15.25 13.58 -2.56
C ALA A 102 -16.08 13.23 -3.80
N LEU A 103 -17.36 13.61 -3.78
CA LEU A 103 -18.29 13.22 -4.83
C LEU A 103 -18.10 14.10 -6.07
N LYS A 104 -17.70 13.49 -7.19
CA LYS A 104 -17.55 14.14 -8.51
C LYS A 104 -16.51 15.27 -8.54
N GLU A 105 -15.56 15.27 -7.63
CA GLU A 105 -14.48 16.26 -7.57
C GLU A 105 -13.16 15.61 -7.14
N ILE A 106 -12.05 16.30 -7.39
CA ILE A 106 -10.74 15.94 -6.86
C ILE A 106 -10.58 16.68 -5.53
N PRO A 107 -10.55 15.98 -4.38
CA PRO A 107 -10.48 16.64 -3.09
C PRO A 107 -9.14 17.38 -2.93
N PRO A 108 -9.12 18.54 -2.24
CA PRO A 108 -7.86 19.17 -1.86
C PRO A 108 -7.09 18.24 -0.93
N ILE A 109 -5.77 18.18 -1.10
CA ILE A 109 -4.87 17.41 -0.23
C ILE A 109 -4.50 18.27 0.98
N SER A 110 -4.68 17.70 2.16
CA SER A 110 -4.07 18.17 3.40
C SER A 110 -2.64 17.65 3.49
N TYR A 111 -1.69 18.57 3.53
CA TYR A 111 -0.32 18.29 3.93
C TYR A 111 -0.27 18.53 5.44
N ALA A 112 -0.90 17.67 6.23
CA ALA A 112 -0.77 17.76 7.68
C ALA A 112 0.73 17.75 8.01
N ASP A 113 1.23 18.77 8.74
CA ASP A 113 2.61 18.82 9.22
C ASP A 113 2.85 17.67 10.22
#